data_AF-A0A6V7LUM8-F1
#
_entry.id   AF-A0A6V7LUM8-F1
#
_cell.length_a   1.000
_cell.length_b   1.000
_cell.length_c   1.000
_cell.angle_alpha   90.00
_cell.angle_beta   90.00
_cell.angle_gamma   90.00
#
_symmetry.space_group_name_H-M   'P 1'
#
loop_
_entity.id
_entity.type
_entity.pdbx_description
1 polymer ?
#
loop_
_entity_poly.entity_id
_entity_poly.type
_entity_poly.pdbx_seq_one_letter_code
_entity_poly.pdbx_strand_id
1 'polypeptide(L)' 'MVKLYALTVLYKGPTSATALKTAYDVESFSYFQRGSVKEFMAFVSKTIVERTQIAARQSVKEG' A
#
# COMPACT_ATOMS: atom_id res chain seq x y z
N MET A 1 8.19 -18.91 4.44
CA MET A 1 9.08 -17.73 4.42
C MET A 1 8.21 -16.49 4.34
N VAL A 2 8.42 -15.49 5.20
CA VAL A 2 7.63 -14.25 5.23
C VAL A 2 8.20 -13.27 4.19
N LYS A 3 7.34 -12.57 3.44
CA LYS A 3 7.74 -11.59 2.41
C LYS A 3 7.08 -10.24 2.66
N LEU A 4 7.77 -9.16 2.30
CA LEU A 4 7.27 -7.78 2.32
C LEU A 4 7.11 -7.30 0.88
N TYR A 5 5.89 -6.97 0.46
CA TYR A 5 5.61 -6.61 -0.94
C TYR A 5 5.66 -5.11 -1.22
N ALA A 6 5.32 -4.28 -0.24
CA ALA A 6 5.30 -2.84 -0.38
C ALA A 6 5.58 -2.15 0.96
N LEU A 7 6.31 -1.03 0.91
CA LEU A 7 6.46 -0.08 2.00
C LEU A 7 6.21 1.32 1.45
N THR A 8 5.19 1.99 1.98
CA THR A 8 4.74 3.29 1.48
C THR A 8 4.65 4.29 2.62
N VAL A 9 5.21 5.48 2.43
CA VAL A 9 4.99 6.65 3.29
C VAL A 9 3.97 7.56 2.61
N LEU A 10 2.85 7.81 3.27
CA LEU A 10 1.78 8.66 2.76
C LEU A 10 1.53 9.85 3.69
N TYR A 11 1.19 10.99 3.09
CA TYR A 11 0.60 12.13 3.78
C TYR A 11 -0.93 11.98 3.77
N LYS A 12 -1.55 12.02 4.96
CA LYS A 12 -3.02 12.00 5.10
C LYS A 12 -3.54 13.44 5.07
N GLY A 13 -4.13 13.85 3.96
CA GLY A 13 -4.85 15.11 3.84
C GLY A 13 -6.30 15.02 4.34
N PRO A 14 -7.06 16.13 4.31
CA PRO A 14 -8.45 16.16 4.78
C PRO A 14 -9.40 15.25 3.98
N THR A 15 -9.17 15.11 2.68
CA THR A 15 -10.07 14.37 1.76
C THR A 15 -9.38 13.20 1.05
N SER A 16 -8.05 13.17 1.03
CA SER A 16 -7.30 12.12 0.33
C SER A 16 -5.91 11.90 0.93
N ALA A 17 -5.34 10.73 0.67
CA ALA A 17 -3.96 10.43 0.98
C ALA A 17 -3.05 10.55 -0.25
N THR A 18 -1.86 11.12 -0.06
CA THR A 18 -0.85 11.32 -1.12
C THR A 18 0.40 10.51 -0.78
N ALA A 19 0.85 9.66 -1.69
CA ALA A 19 2.09 8.92 -1.52
C ALA A 19 3.29 9.87 -1.67
N LEU A 20 4.16 9.91 -0.65
CA LEU A 20 5.40 10.70 -0.67
C LEU A 20 6.57 9.85 -1.18
N LYS A 21 6.63 8.59 -0.74
CA LYS A 21 7.64 7.63 -1.18
C LYS A 21 7.10 6.22 -1.10
N THR A 22 7.47 5.41 -2.08
CA THR A 22 7.10 3.99 -2.12
C THR A 22 8.27 3.13 -2.56
N ALA A 23 8.38 1.96 -1.94
CA ALA A 23 9.22 0.86 -2.35
C ALA A 23 8.36 -0.40 -2.55
N TYR A 24 8.65 -1.18 -3.58
CA TYR A 24 7.93 -2.40 -3.92
C TYR A 24 8.92 -3.55 -4.14
N ASP A 25 8.58 -4.73 -3.63
CA ASP A 25 9.19 -6.00 -4.02
C ASP A 25 8.08 -6.90 -4.57
N VAL A 26 8.08 -7.06 -5.90
CA VAL A 26 7.08 -7.86 -6.61
C VAL A 26 7.75 -8.93 -7.49
N GLU A 27 8.99 -9.28 -7.18
CA GLU A 27 9.75 -10.22 -8.01
C GLU A 27 9.18 -11.63 -7.98
N SER A 28 8.49 -11.98 -6.89
CA SER A 28 7.79 -13.25 -6.73
C SER A 28 6.55 -13.41 -7.59
N PHE A 29 6.07 -12.35 -8.25
CA PHE A 29 4.94 -12.40 -9.18
C PHE A 29 5.44 -12.53 -10.62
N SER A 30 4.62 -13.18 -11.46
CA SER A 30 4.87 -13.30 -12.91
C SER A 30 5.10 -11.94 -13.53
N TYR A 31 6.07 -11.83 -14.45
CA TYR A 31 6.46 -10.56 -15.05
C TYR A 31 5.26 -9.72 -15.54
N PHE A 32 4.31 -10.37 -16.21
CA PHE A 32 3.10 -9.72 -16.75
C PHE A 32 2.11 -9.23 -15.68
N GLN A 33 2.20 -9.70 -14.44
CA GLN A 33 1.31 -9.30 -13.33
C GLN A 33 1.91 -8.19 -12.46
N ARG A 34 3.23 -7.97 -12.52
CA ARG A 34 3.95 -7.04 -11.63
C ARG A 34 3.41 -5.60 -11.69
N GLY A 35 2.97 -5.14 -12.86
CA GLY A 35 2.34 -3.83 -13.03
C GLY A 35 1.05 -3.70 -12.21
N SER A 36 0.10 -4.60 -12.47
CA SER A 36 -1.19 -4.63 -11.77
C SER A 36 -1.04 -4.84 -10.26
N VAL A 37 -0.07 -5.65 -9.82
CA VAL A 37 0.20 -5.84 -8.38
C VAL A 37 0.70 -4.54 -7.74
N LYS A 38 1.59 -3.78 -8.40
CA LYS A 38 2.04 -2.47 -7.88
C LYS A 38 0.89 -1.47 -7.77
N GLU A 39 0.04 -1.41 -8.79
CA GLU A 39 -1.15 -0.55 -8.79
C GLU A 39 -2.12 -0.91 -7.65
N PHE A 40 -2.38 -2.20 -7.47
CA PHE A 40 -3.21 -2.71 -6.39
C PHE A 40 -2.63 -2.32 -5.02
N MET A 41 -1.34 -2.53 -4.78
CA MET A 41 -0.68 -2.17 -3.52
C MET A 41 -0.75 -0.65 -3.26
N ALA A 42 -0.61 0.18 -4.28
CA ALA A 42 -0.75 1.63 -4.17
C ALA A 42 -2.18 2.03 -3.79
N PHE A 43 -3.18 1.44 -4.46
CA PHE A 43 -4.60 1.67 -4.19
C PHE A 43 -4.99 1.27 -2.76
N VAL A 44 -4.60 0.07 -2.32
CA VAL A 44 -4.88 -0.42 -0.97
C VAL A 44 -4.20 0.44 0.08
N SER A 45 -2.91 0.78 -0.12
CA SER A 45 -2.17 1.67 0.81
C SER A 45 -2.89 3.00 1.01
N LYS A 46 -3.36 3.61 -0.09
CA LYS A 46 -4.11 4.87 -0.04
C LYS A 46 -5.44 4.70 0.69
N THR A 47 -6.20 3.65 0.36
CA THR A 47 -7.51 3.37 0.95
C THR A 47 -7.41 3.17 2.47
N ILE A 48 -6.41 2.39 2.92
CA ILE A 48 -6.17 2.17 4.35
C ILE A 48 -5.88 3.50 5.05
N VAL A 49 -4.94 4.31 4.53
CA VAL A 49 -4.62 5.60 5.14
C VAL A 49 -5.82 6.55 5.16
N GLU A 50 -6.67 6.54 4.14
CA GLU A 50 -7.88 7.38 4.11
C GLU A 50 -8.90 6.97 5.16
N ARG A 51 -9.05 5.66 5.44
CA ARG A 51 -10.03 5.13 6.40
C ARG A 51 -9.53 5.01 7.85
N THR A 52 -8.22 5.01 8.09
CA THR A 52 -7.65 4.96 9.45
C THR A 52 -7.68 6.34 10.12
N GLN A 53 -8.10 6.42 11.39
CA GLN A 53 -8.07 7.66 12.17
C GLN A 53 -6.62 8.16 12.38
N ILE A 54 -6.44 9.48 12.44
CA ILE A 54 -5.14 10.09 12.76
C ILE A 54 -4.64 9.55 14.11
N ALA A 55 -3.34 9.23 14.17
CA ALA A 55 -2.66 8.66 15.35
C ALA A 55 -3.19 7.28 15.82
N ALA A 56 -3.92 6.55 14.97
CA ALA A 56 -4.31 5.16 15.23
C ALA A 56 -3.42 4.16 14.47
N ARG A 57 -3.20 2.98 15.08
CA ARG A 57 -2.57 1.83 14.40
C ARG A 57 -3.64 0.82 14.03
N GLN A 58 -3.60 0.33 12.79
CA GLN A 58 -4.52 -0.69 12.30
C GLN A 58 -3.75 -1.74 11.49
N SER A 59 -4.23 -2.98 11.55
CA SER A 59 -3.78 -4.08 10.70
C SER A 59 -4.99 -4.59 9.94
N VAL A 60 -4.93 -4.57 8.61
CA VAL A 60 -6.02 -5.00 7.72
C VAL A 60 -5.59 -6.31 7.07
N LYS A 61 -6.46 -7.33 7.16
CA LYS A 61 -6.25 -8.64 6.55
C LYS A 61 -7.14 -8.75 5.31
N GLU A 62 -6.52 -8.95 4.16
CA GLU A 62 -7.19 -9.29 2.89
C GLU A 62 -6.94 -10.78 2.59
N GLY A 63 -7.94 -11.45 2.00
CA GLY A 63 -8.01 -12.91 1.81
C GLY A 63 -7.22 -13.42 0.60
#